data_AF-A0A530Y4X8-F1
#
_entry.id   AF-A0A530Y4X8-F1
#
_cell.length_a   1.000
_cell.length_b   1.000
_cell.length_c   1.000
_cell.angle_alpha   90.00
_cell.angle_beta   90.00
_cell.angle_gamma   90.00
#
_symmetry.space_group_name_H-M   'P 1'
#
loop_
_entity.id
_entity.type
_entity.pdbx_description
1 polymer ?
#
loop_
_entity_poly.entity_id
_entity_poly.type
_entity_poly.pdbx_seq_one_letter_code
_entity_poly.pdbx_strand_id
1 'polypeptide(L)'
;AGTGERQAAAPAMRAPSGTATVPDEQQAALARHLATTAATLDELHQHMAAFDGCNLKFTAKNLVFADGNPNAAVMLVGEAPGRDEDIEGLPFVGRSGRLLDRMLAAIGLDRTSAYIANVIPWRPPGNRTPTPHETEICRPFIERQIELVNPKV
;
A
#
# COMPACT_ATOMS: atom_id res chain seq x y z
N ALA A 1 -50.65 42.08 36.06
CA ALA A 1 -50.16 40.69 35.92
C ALA A 1 -50.51 40.22 34.52
N GLY A 2 -49.53 39.72 33.76
CA GLY A 2 -49.71 39.31 32.36
C GLY A 2 -48.42 39.45 31.57
N THR A 3 -47.39 38.73 32.00
CA THR A 3 -46.06 38.65 31.41
C THR A 3 -46.10 38.05 30.01
N GLY A 4 -45.41 38.68 29.06
CA GLY A 4 -45.16 38.13 27.73
C GLY A 4 -44.15 36.98 27.82
N GLU A 5 -44.50 35.82 27.29
CA GLU A 5 -43.60 34.69 27.17
C GLU A 5 -42.90 34.74 25.81
N ARG A 6 -41.58 34.98 25.85
CA ARG A 6 -40.68 34.73 24.72
C ARG A 6 -40.60 33.22 24.52
N GLN A 7 -40.92 32.78 23.29
CA GLN A 7 -40.67 31.42 22.83
C GLN A 7 -39.15 31.15 22.84
N ALA A 8 -38.70 30.27 23.73
CA ALA A 8 -37.33 29.78 23.74
C ALA A 8 -37.17 28.74 22.63
N ALA A 9 -36.25 28.99 21.70
CA ALA A 9 -35.88 28.03 20.65
C ALA A 9 -35.15 26.84 21.27
N ALA A 10 -35.59 25.62 20.94
CA ALA A 10 -34.94 24.40 21.38
C ALA A 10 -33.53 24.28 20.75
N PRO A 11 -32.51 23.83 21.50
CA PRO A 11 -31.20 23.57 20.92
C PRO A 11 -31.32 22.36 19.98
N ALA A 12 -30.93 22.55 18.71
CA ALA A 12 -30.76 21.45 17.78
C ALA A 12 -29.66 20.52 18.32
N MET A 13 -30.06 19.36 18.84
CA MET A 13 -29.13 18.28 19.17
C MET A 13 -28.46 17.83 17.87
N ARG A 14 -27.16 18.15 17.77
CA ARG A 14 -26.24 17.57 16.78
C ARG A 14 -26.39 16.04 16.83
N ALA A 15 -26.64 15.44 15.67
CA ALA A 15 -26.61 13.99 15.53
C ALA A 15 -25.25 13.45 16.00
N PRO A 16 -25.22 12.33 16.74
CA PRO A 16 -23.96 11.69 17.10
C PRO A 16 -23.28 11.16 15.84
N SER A 17 -22.05 11.61 15.64
CA SER A 17 -21.06 10.99 14.74
C SER A 17 -20.79 9.57 15.23
N GLY A 18 -21.39 8.58 14.59
CA GLY A 18 -21.40 7.19 15.06
C GLY A 18 -20.95 6.19 13.98
N THR A 19 -19.69 5.76 14.12
CA THR A 19 -19.18 4.39 13.86
C THR A 19 -19.32 3.81 12.46
N ALA A 20 -18.23 3.90 11.67
CA ALA A 20 -17.99 2.98 10.56
C ALA A 20 -17.68 1.59 11.16
N THR A 21 -18.68 0.72 11.24
CA THR A 21 -18.54 -0.64 11.79
C THR A 21 -18.38 -1.73 10.73
N VAL A 22 -18.42 -1.39 9.43
CA VAL A 22 -17.91 -2.21 8.31
C VAL A 22 -17.49 -1.27 7.17
N PRO A 23 -16.19 -1.08 6.89
CA PRO A 23 -15.71 -1.26 5.50
C PRO A 23 -14.22 -1.68 5.35
N ASP A 24 -13.66 -2.47 6.27
CA ASP A 24 -12.24 -2.88 6.23
C ASP A 24 -12.07 -4.36 5.84
N GLU A 25 -12.92 -5.23 6.38
CA GLU A 25 -12.85 -6.68 6.17
C GLU A 25 -13.22 -7.10 4.75
N GLN A 26 -14.21 -6.43 4.13
CA GLN A 26 -14.62 -6.68 2.75
C GLN A 26 -13.50 -6.33 1.76
N GLN A 27 -12.78 -5.22 2.00
CA GLN A 27 -11.64 -4.82 1.16
C GLN A 27 -10.47 -5.76 1.33
N ALA A 28 -10.19 -6.20 2.56
CA ALA A 28 -9.18 -7.23 2.80
C ALA A 28 -9.55 -8.57 2.15
N ALA A 29 -10.84 -8.95 2.15
CA ALA A 29 -11.32 -10.15 1.47
C ALA A 29 -11.20 -10.05 -0.06
N LEU A 30 -11.52 -8.88 -0.63
CA LEU A 30 -11.34 -8.60 -2.05
C LEU A 30 -9.86 -8.63 -2.43
N ALA A 31 -8.98 -8.01 -1.64
CA ALA A 31 -7.53 -8.04 -1.86
C ALA A 31 -7.01 -9.48 -1.86
N ARG A 32 -7.42 -10.31 -0.89
CA ARG A 32 -7.10 -11.75 -0.87
C ARG A 32 -7.59 -12.45 -2.13
N HIS A 33 -8.84 -12.23 -2.55
CA HIS A 33 -9.39 -12.86 -3.75
C HIS A 33 -8.61 -12.47 -5.02
N LEU A 34 -8.33 -11.19 -5.21
CA LEU A 34 -7.57 -10.69 -6.35
C LEU A 34 -6.13 -11.22 -6.35
N ALA A 35 -5.49 -11.30 -5.18
CA ALA A 35 -4.16 -11.89 -5.05
C ALA A 35 -4.18 -13.38 -5.42
N THR A 36 -5.07 -14.18 -4.83
CA THR A 36 -5.14 -15.63 -5.07
C THR A 36 -5.48 -15.97 -6.53
N THR A 37 -6.27 -15.14 -7.21
CA THR A 37 -6.69 -15.40 -8.60
C THR A 37 -5.66 -15.01 -9.65
N ALA A 38 -4.68 -14.17 -9.32
CA ALA A 38 -3.60 -13.83 -10.24
C ALA A 38 -2.66 -15.02 -10.45
N ALA A 39 -2.57 -15.56 -11.66
CA ALA A 39 -1.68 -16.66 -12.03
C ALA A 39 -0.27 -16.18 -12.40
N THR A 40 -0.11 -14.90 -12.74
CA THR A 40 1.17 -14.30 -13.13
C THR A 40 1.43 -12.97 -12.43
N LEU A 41 2.68 -12.50 -12.44
CA LEU A 41 3.03 -11.18 -11.92
C LEU A 41 2.32 -10.05 -12.68
N ASP A 42 2.13 -10.23 -13.99
CA ASP A 42 1.43 -9.25 -14.83
C ASP A 42 -0.06 -9.17 -14.47
N GLU A 43 -0.72 -10.31 -14.25
CA GLU A 43 -2.11 -10.33 -13.76
C GLU A 43 -2.22 -9.72 -12.36
N LEU A 44 -1.26 -10.01 -11.47
CA LEU A 44 -1.23 -9.43 -10.14
C LEU A 44 -1.07 -7.89 -10.20
N HIS A 45 -0.17 -7.41 -11.05
CA HIS A 45 0.01 -5.97 -11.30
C HIS A 45 -1.30 -5.35 -11.80
N GLN A 46 -1.98 -5.98 -12.76
CA GLN A 46 -3.27 -5.49 -13.28
C GLN A 46 -4.35 -5.44 -12.19
N HIS A 47 -4.46 -6.48 -11.37
CA HIS A 47 -5.37 -6.52 -10.23
C HIS A 47 -5.09 -5.39 -9.23
N MET A 48 -3.82 -5.18 -8.86
CA MET A 48 -3.42 -4.11 -7.95
C MET A 48 -3.68 -2.73 -8.56
N ALA A 49 -3.40 -2.53 -9.84
CA ALA A 49 -3.68 -1.28 -10.54
C ALA A 49 -5.17 -0.95 -10.56
N ALA A 50 -6.05 -1.96 -10.66
CA ALA A 50 -7.50 -1.81 -10.63
C ALA A 50 -8.10 -1.80 -9.21
N PHE A 51 -7.34 -2.17 -8.17
CA PHE A 51 -7.85 -2.30 -6.81
C PHE A 51 -8.09 -0.94 -6.14
N ASP A 52 -9.34 -0.61 -5.83
CA ASP A 52 -9.73 0.67 -5.19
C ASP A 52 -9.99 0.53 -3.68
N GLY A 53 -9.69 -0.63 -3.10
CA GLY A 53 -9.95 -0.94 -1.69
C GLY A 53 -8.93 -0.38 -0.70
N CYS A 54 -7.85 0.27 -1.16
CA CYS A 54 -6.86 0.92 -0.31
C CYS A 54 -6.89 2.44 -0.53
N ASN A 55 -7.14 3.20 0.54
CA ASN A 55 -7.17 4.66 0.53
C ASN A 55 -5.87 5.31 0.00
N LEU A 56 -4.72 4.65 0.20
CA LEU A 56 -3.42 5.16 -0.22
C LEU A 56 -3.34 5.37 -1.72
N LYS A 57 -4.01 4.52 -2.52
CA LYS A 57 -4.06 4.64 -3.98
C LYS A 57 -4.56 5.99 -4.45
N PHE A 58 -5.52 6.60 -3.75
CA PHE A 58 -6.10 7.89 -4.14
C PHE A 58 -5.21 9.08 -3.79
N THR A 59 -4.17 8.86 -2.98
CA THR A 59 -3.22 9.90 -2.56
C THR A 59 -1.83 9.74 -3.17
N ALA A 60 -1.48 8.52 -3.55
CA ALA A 60 -0.27 8.21 -4.29
C ALA A 60 -0.40 8.63 -5.75
N LYS A 61 0.73 8.94 -6.37
CA LYS A 61 0.78 9.27 -7.80
C LYS A 61 0.85 8.00 -8.65
N ASN A 62 1.63 7.02 -8.21
CA ASN A 62 1.81 5.78 -8.96
C ASN A 62 1.62 4.55 -8.07
N LEU A 63 1.24 3.44 -8.71
CA LEU A 63 1.47 2.12 -8.15
C LEU A 63 2.97 1.81 -8.26
N VAL A 64 3.61 1.48 -7.13
CA VAL A 64 5.01 1.05 -7.08
C VAL A 64 5.02 -0.46 -6.85
N PHE A 65 4.96 -1.21 -7.95
CA PHE A 65 4.77 -2.66 -7.90
C PHE A 65 6.05 -3.43 -7.55
N ALA A 66 7.06 -3.33 -8.42
CA ALA A 66 8.33 -4.03 -8.26
C ALA A 66 9.41 -3.49 -9.19
N ASP A 67 10.63 -3.94 -8.98
CA ASP A 67 11.77 -3.79 -9.91
C ASP A 67 12.70 -5.00 -9.78
N GLY A 68 13.72 -5.07 -10.65
CA GLY A 68 14.73 -6.11 -10.66
C GLY A 68 14.30 -7.32 -11.48
N ASN A 69 14.73 -8.51 -11.06
CA ASN A 69 14.58 -9.74 -11.82
C ASN A 69 13.53 -10.67 -11.18
N PRO A 70 12.42 -10.99 -11.87
CA PRO A 70 11.38 -11.90 -11.34
C PRO A 70 11.83 -13.35 -11.18
N ASN A 71 13.01 -13.72 -11.72
CA ASN A 71 13.62 -15.03 -11.54
C ASN A 71 14.80 -15.00 -10.55
N ALA A 72 14.96 -13.91 -9.78
CA ALA A 72 16.03 -13.79 -8.81
C ALA A 72 15.88 -14.78 -7.65
N ALA A 73 17.02 -15.26 -7.14
CA ALA A 73 17.02 -16.12 -5.95
C ALA A 73 16.82 -15.35 -4.64
N VAL A 74 16.91 -14.02 -4.67
CA VAL A 74 16.78 -13.14 -3.50
C VAL A 74 15.68 -12.13 -3.75
N MET A 75 14.78 -11.97 -2.79
CA MET A 75 13.77 -10.91 -2.79
C MET A 75 14.02 -9.92 -1.65
N LEU A 76 13.95 -8.63 -1.96
CA LEU A 76 14.09 -7.53 -1.02
C LEU A 76 12.75 -6.81 -0.87
N VAL A 77 12.23 -6.77 0.36
CA VAL A 77 10.92 -6.19 0.66
C VAL A 77 11.07 -5.01 1.61
N GLY A 78 10.71 -3.81 1.14
CA GLY A 78 10.62 -2.60 1.95
C GLY A 78 9.23 -2.38 2.56
N GLU A 79 9.09 -1.32 3.35
CA GLU A 79 7.83 -0.96 4.02
C GLU A 79 6.82 -0.34 3.03
N ALA A 80 7.18 0.82 2.48
CA ALA A 80 6.33 1.60 1.58
C ALA A 80 7.17 2.53 0.69
N PRO A 81 6.62 3.04 -0.43
CA PRO A 81 7.33 3.95 -1.32
C PRO A 81 7.52 5.32 -0.67
N GLY A 82 8.68 5.93 -0.91
CA GLY A 82 8.93 7.33 -0.62
C GLY A 82 8.46 8.25 -1.75
N ARG A 83 8.81 9.54 -1.66
CA ARG A 83 8.43 10.54 -2.66
C ARG A 83 8.98 10.23 -4.05
N ASP A 84 10.24 9.83 -4.13
CA ASP A 84 10.92 9.62 -5.43
C ASP A 84 10.36 8.36 -6.08
N GLU A 85 10.15 7.29 -5.30
CA GLU A 85 9.52 6.05 -5.73
C GLU A 85 8.10 6.27 -6.26
N ASP A 86 7.29 7.06 -5.55
CA ASP A 86 5.93 7.43 -5.97
C ASP A 86 5.91 8.25 -7.26
N ILE A 87 6.95 9.06 -7.53
CA ILE A 87 7.05 9.84 -8.76
C ILE A 87 7.44 8.96 -9.94
N GLU A 88 8.38 8.04 -9.75
CA GLU A 88 8.95 7.19 -10.80
C GLU A 88 8.16 5.90 -11.03
N GLY A 89 7.37 5.45 -10.06
CA GLY A 89 6.66 4.16 -10.12
C GLY A 89 7.56 2.96 -9.82
N LEU A 90 8.79 3.18 -9.32
CA LEU A 90 9.78 2.13 -9.07
C LEU A 90 10.22 2.11 -7.60
N PRO A 91 10.36 0.93 -6.97
CA PRO A 91 10.81 0.81 -5.59
C PRO A 91 12.31 1.12 -5.44
N PHE A 92 12.68 1.72 -4.30
CA PHE A 92 14.06 1.99 -3.93
C PHE A 92 14.85 2.80 -5.00
N VAL A 93 14.32 3.94 -5.44
CA VAL A 93 15.03 4.88 -6.34
C VAL A 93 15.55 6.14 -5.62
N GLY A 94 15.01 6.41 -4.43
CA GLY A 94 15.41 7.54 -3.58
C GLY A 94 16.74 7.31 -2.85
N ARG A 95 16.93 8.07 -1.75
CA ARG A 95 18.17 7.99 -0.95
C ARG A 95 18.46 6.59 -0.39
N SER A 96 17.44 5.90 0.12
CA SER A 96 17.59 4.54 0.65
C SER A 96 17.89 3.54 -0.47
N GLY A 97 17.33 3.75 -1.66
CA GLY A 97 17.65 2.97 -2.86
C GLY A 97 19.11 3.04 -3.27
N ARG A 98 19.67 4.26 -3.34
CA ARG A 98 21.10 4.44 -3.60
C ARG A 98 22.01 3.84 -2.54
N LEU A 99 21.53 3.70 -1.29
CA LEU A 99 22.26 2.97 -0.27
C LEU A 99 22.19 1.46 -0.51
N LEU A 100 21.01 0.94 -0.83
CA LEU A 100 20.83 -0.47 -1.21
C LEU A 100 21.73 -0.85 -2.38
N ASP A 101 21.79 -0.03 -3.44
CA ASP A 101 22.64 -0.27 -4.60
C ASP A 101 24.12 -0.37 -4.23
N ARG A 102 24.60 0.48 -3.31
CA ARG A 102 25.97 0.42 -2.81
C ARG A 102 26.22 -0.83 -1.97
N MET A 103 25.23 -1.29 -1.20
CA MET A 103 25.33 -2.53 -0.43
C MET A 103 25.39 -3.76 -1.33
N LEU A 104 24.56 -3.82 -2.37
CA LEU A 104 24.60 -4.88 -3.39
C LEU A 104 25.95 -4.87 -4.12
N ALA A 105 26.40 -3.69 -4.57
CA ALA A 105 27.68 -3.55 -5.27
C ALA A 105 28.87 -4.00 -4.40
N ALA A 106 28.84 -3.74 -3.10
CA ALA A 106 29.90 -4.14 -2.17
C ALA A 106 30.05 -5.66 -2.05
N ILE A 107 29.02 -6.44 -2.39
CA ILE A 107 29.05 -7.91 -2.43
C ILE A 107 29.07 -8.47 -3.86
N GLY A 108 29.33 -7.62 -4.87
CA GLY A 108 29.43 -8.02 -6.27
C GLY A 108 28.08 -8.30 -6.95
N LEU A 109 26.98 -7.80 -6.38
CA LEU A 109 25.63 -7.89 -6.93
C LEU A 109 25.14 -6.53 -7.44
N ASP A 110 24.05 -6.55 -8.20
CA ASP A 110 23.34 -5.35 -8.62
C ASP A 110 21.82 -5.53 -8.47
N ARG A 111 21.03 -4.51 -8.85
CA ARG A 111 19.57 -4.57 -8.76
C ARG A 111 18.94 -5.67 -9.64
N THR A 112 19.63 -6.11 -10.70
CA THR A 112 19.15 -7.21 -11.56
C THR A 112 19.38 -8.58 -10.93
N SER A 113 20.12 -8.63 -9.82
CA SER A 113 20.39 -9.83 -9.04
C SER A 113 19.30 -10.14 -8.00
N ALA A 114 18.34 -9.23 -7.79
CA ALA A 114 17.27 -9.35 -6.80
C ALA A 114 15.91 -9.00 -7.42
N TYR A 115 14.83 -9.46 -6.79
CA TYR A 115 13.49 -8.92 -6.99
C TYR A 115 13.20 -7.93 -5.86
N ILE A 116 12.76 -6.73 -6.17
CA ILE A 116 12.61 -5.63 -5.19
C ILE A 116 11.16 -5.18 -5.18
N ALA A 117 10.54 -5.16 -4.00
CA ALA A 117 9.15 -4.72 -3.81
C ALA A 117 8.95 -4.06 -2.43
N ASN A 118 7.72 -3.65 -2.13
CA ASN A 118 7.31 -3.14 -0.82
C ASN A 118 6.05 -3.86 -0.34
N VAL A 119 5.87 -3.96 0.98
CA VAL A 119 4.62 -4.47 1.58
C VAL A 119 3.43 -3.61 1.18
N ILE A 120 3.61 -2.29 1.23
CA ILE A 120 2.63 -1.32 0.73
C ILE A 120 3.11 -0.83 -0.64
N PRO A 121 2.28 -0.87 -1.71
CA PRO A 121 2.70 -0.46 -3.05
C PRO A 121 2.36 1.01 -3.38
N TRP A 122 1.70 1.73 -2.46
CA TRP A 122 1.33 3.15 -2.61
C TRP A 122 1.92 3.99 -1.48
N ARG A 123 2.40 5.17 -1.81
CA ARG A 123 3.03 6.09 -0.85
C ARG A 123 2.02 6.61 0.20
N PRO A 124 2.30 6.46 1.51
CA PRO A 124 1.52 7.11 2.55
C PRO A 124 1.67 8.65 2.51
N PRO A 125 0.59 9.42 2.75
CA PRO A 125 0.64 10.87 2.81
C PRO A 125 1.73 11.37 3.77
N GLY A 126 2.59 12.25 3.27
CA GLY A 126 3.70 12.81 4.07
C GLY A 126 4.80 11.82 4.44
N ASN A 127 4.89 10.65 3.78
CA ASN A 127 5.81 9.55 4.15
C ASN A 127 5.63 9.08 5.60
N ARG A 128 4.41 9.14 6.14
CA ARG A 128 4.11 8.53 7.44
C ARG A 128 4.26 7.01 7.37
N THR A 129 4.43 6.38 8.53
CA THR A 129 4.30 4.92 8.65
C THR A 129 2.88 4.48 8.23
N PRO A 130 2.74 3.40 7.45
CA PRO A 130 1.46 2.78 7.16
C PRO A 130 0.75 2.36 8.44
N THR A 131 -0.57 2.48 8.44
CA THR A 131 -1.39 1.96 9.54
C THR A 131 -1.43 0.43 9.48
N PRO A 132 -1.70 -0.25 10.61
CA PRO A 132 -1.90 -1.71 10.59
C PRO A 132 -2.97 -2.15 9.59
N HIS A 133 -4.02 -1.34 9.42
CA HIS A 133 -5.09 -1.65 8.48
C HIS A 133 -4.65 -1.57 7.01
N GLU A 134 -3.89 -0.54 6.64
CA GLU A 134 -3.29 -0.43 5.30
C GLU A 134 -2.36 -1.61 5.00
N THR A 135 -1.58 -2.05 6.00
CA THR A 135 -0.74 -3.25 5.92
C THR A 135 -1.56 -4.52 5.71
N GLU A 136 -2.64 -4.72 6.47
CA GLU A 136 -3.49 -5.90 6.32
C GLU A 136 -4.20 -5.96 4.96
N ILE A 137 -4.61 -4.81 4.39
CA ILE A 137 -5.18 -4.78 3.03
C ILE A 137 -4.14 -5.16 1.97
N CYS A 138 -2.90 -4.69 2.11
CA CYS A 138 -1.88 -4.88 1.07
C CYS A 138 -1.10 -6.20 1.20
N ARG A 139 -1.08 -6.79 2.41
CA ARG A 139 -0.37 -8.04 2.73
C ARG A 139 -0.62 -9.18 1.70
N PRO A 140 -1.87 -9.46 1.26
CA PRO A 140 -2.10 -10.56 0.31
C PRO A 140 -1.36 -10.37 -1.02
N PHE A 141 -1.15 -9.12 -1.46
CA PHE A 141 -0.47 -8.87 -2.73
C PHE A 141 1.02 -9.16 -2.63
N ILE A 142 1.70 -8.72 -1.57
CA ILE A 142 3.13 -9.00 -1.40
C ILE A 142 3.37 -10.50 -1.13
N GLU A 143 2.48 -11.17 -0.40
CA GLU A 143 2.51 -12.63 -0.24
C GLU A 143 2.38 -13.33 -1.59
N ARG A 144 1.46 -12.88 -2.45
CA ARG A 144 1.33 -13.41 -3.80
C ARG A 144 2.54 -13.11 -4.69
N GLN A 145 3.16 -11.94 -4.59
CA GLN A 145 4.43 -11.66 -5.28
C GLN A 145 5.50 -12.65 -4.86
N ILE A 146 5.65 -12.93 -3.56
CA ILE A 146 6.61 -13.92 -3.03
C ILE A 146 6.31 -15.31 -3.61
N GLU A 147 5.05 -15.74 -3.62
CA GLU A 147 4.66 -17.04 -4.20
C GLU A 147 4.96 -17.15 -5.69
N LEU A 148 4.69 -16.09 -6.47
CA LEU A 148 4.89 -16.07 -7.92
C LEU A 148 6.36 -15.97 -8.31
N VAL A 149 7.16 -15.20 -7.58
CA VAL A 149 8.62 -15.08 -7.77
C VAL A 149 9.33 -16.34 -7.27
N ASN A 150 8.81 -16.95 -6.20
CA ASN A 150 9.40 -18.11 -5.52
C ASN A 150 10.91 -17.95 -5.25
N PRO A 151 11.32 -16.88 -4.54
CA PRO A 151 12.73 -16.64 -4.23
C PRO A 151 13.23 -17.71 -3.25
N LYS A 152 14.56 -17.89 -3.19
CA LYS A 152 15.17 -18.80 -2.21
C LYS A 152 15.30 -18.15 -0.83
N VAL A 153 15.38 -16.81 -0.80
CA VAL A 153 15.55 -15.97 0.39
C VAL A 153 14.71 -14.71 0.25
#